data_AF-A0A6B2LGE1-F1
#
_entry.id   AF-A0A6B2LGE1-F1
#
_cell.length_a   1.000
_cell.length_b   1.000
_cell.length_c   1.000
_cell.angle_alpha   90.00
_cell.angle_beta   90.00
_cell.angle_gamma   90.00
#
_symmetry.space_group_name_H-M   'P 1'
#
loop_
_entity.id
_entity.type
_entity.pdbx_description
1 polymer ?
#
loop_
_entity_poly.entity_id
_entity_poly.type
_entity_poly.pdbx_seq_one_letter_code
_entity_poly.pdbx_strand_id
1 'polypeptide(L)'
;MPKLLKDHHDLFVDLLSYLEPYLRNVTLTPPIRILYQGTLRVLLVLLHDFPELLQKLYLANEPKTTPTPTNSNTSPASNLTAKTKYNIPLINSIVLFVGIRAIIESGTESREVSIPAAMSIFRYLAVNLDVSGRYFLFNAICNELRFPNNHTHYFSCVLLYLFAEVSQEIIQEQITRVLMERLTVHRPHPWGLLITFIELMKNPRYNFWTRSFTKCAPEIERLFCQVGLKS
;
A
#
# COMPACT_ATOMS: atom_id res chain seq x y z
N MET A 1 0.87 30.29 10.76
CA MET A 1 0.73 29.40 9.58
C MET A 1 0.54 27.91 9.89
N PRO A 2 1.16 27.26 10.92
CA PRO A 2 1.00 25.80 11.10
C PRO A 2 -0.39 25.35 11.59
N LYS A 3 -1.16 26.22 12.26
CA LYS A 3 -2.55 25.91 12.68
C LYS A 3 -3.50 25.77 11.48
N LEU A 4 -3.48 26.73 10.55
CA LEU A 4 -4.37 26.74 9.38
C LEU A 4 -4.19 25.47 8.52
N LEU A 5 -2.95 25.03 8.32
CA LEU A 5 -2.64 23.80 7.57
C LEU A 5 -3.15 22.53 8.29
N LYS A 6 -3.15 22.53 9.63
CA LYS A 6 -3.68 21.43 10.44
C LYS A 6 -5.21 21.39 10.39
N ASP A 7 -5.86 22.54 10.45
CA ASP A 7 -7.32 22.64 10.37
C ASP A 7 -7.84 22.12 9.00
N HIS A 8 -7.10 22.39 7.91
CA HIS A 8 -7.40 21.82 6.59
C HIS A 8 -7.15 20.31 6.50
N HIS A 9 -6.13 19.80 7.20
CA HIS A 9 -5.84 18.37 7.28
C HIS A 9 -6.96 17.61 8.00
N ASP A 10 -7.35 18.09 9.18
CA ASP A 10 -8.39 17.46 10.02
C ASP A 10 -9.73 17.44 9.27
N LEU A 11 -10.13 18.54 8.63
CA LEU A 11 -11.35 18.61 7.82
C LEU A 11 -11.36 17.61 6.65
N PHE A 12 -10.20 17.42 6.00
CA PHE A 12 -10.07 16.50 4.88
C PHE A 12 -10.13 15.04 5.35
N VAL A 13 -9.50 14.73 6.49
CA VAL A 13 -9.61 13.42 7.13
C VAL A 13 -11.04 13.14 7.57
N ASP A 14 -11.75 14.13 8.12
CA ASP A 14 -13.16 14.01 8.49
C ASP A 14 -14.05 13.72 7.29
N LEU A 15 -13.82 14.40 6.14
CA LEU A 15 -14.53 14.14 4.90
C LEU A 15 -14.31 12.71 4.39
N LEU A 16 -13.07 12.22 4.40
CA LEU A 16 -12.75 10.85 4.01
C LEU A 16 -13.35 9.82 5.00
N SER A 17 -13.31 10.12 6.29
CA SER A 17 -13.88 9.26 7.35
C SER A 17 -15.40 9.18 7.23
N TYR A 18 -16.06 10.28 6.86
CA TYR A 18 -17.50 10.29 6.56
C TYR A 18 -17.84 9.43 5.34
N LEU A 19 -17.00 9.41 4.31
CA LEU A 19 -17.21 8.62 3.09
C LEU A 19 -16.86 7.13 3.26
N GLU A 20 -15.96 6.77 4.18
CA GLU A 20 -15.49 5.38 4.41
C GLU A 20 -16.60 4.32 4.43
N PRO A 21 -17.66 4.44 5.24
CA PRO A 21 -18.66 3.37 5.35
C PRO A 21 -19.46 3.19 4.05
N TYR A 22 -19.67 4.26 3.29
CA TYR A 22 -20.39 4.21 2.02
C TYR A 22 -19.52 3.62 0.90
N LEU A 23 -18.24 3.97 0.86
CA LEU A 23 -17.28 3.42 -0.10
C LEU A 23 -17.02 1.94 0.16
N ARG A 24 -16.88 1.57 1.43
CA ARG A 24 -16.61 0.19 1.85
C ARG A 24 -17.74 -0.77 1.56
N ASN A 25 -18.99 -0.33 1.72
CA ASN A 25 -20.17 -1.14 1.42
C ASN A 25 -20.67 -0.98 -0.02
N VAL A 26 -19.97 -0.17 -0.84
CA VAL A 26 -20.33 0.12 -2.24
C VAL A 26 -21.75 0.73 -2.36
N THR A 27 -22.21 1.46 -1.33
CA THR A 27 -23.53 2.07 -1.27
C THR A 27 -23.47 3.53 -1.73
N LEU A 28 -23.40 3.74 -3.05
CA LEU A 28 -23.28 5.07 -3.67
C LEU A 28 -24.64 5.63 -4.11
N THR A 29 -25.43 6.12 -3.15
CA THR A 29 -26.66 6.87 -3.46
C THR A 29 -26.35 8.12 -4.27
N PRO A 30 -27.31 8.70 -5.03
CA PRO A 30 -27.06 9.87 -5.85
C PRO A 30 -26.38 11.05 -5.11
N PRO A 31 -26.75 11.40 -3.87
CA PRO A 31 -26.06 12.44 -3.10
C PRO A 31 -24.61 12.08 -2.76
N ILE A 32 -24.37 10.83 -2.35
CA ILE A 32 -23.02 10.34 -2.03
C ILE A 32 -22.14 10.31 -3.29
N ARG A 33 -22.70 10.01 -4.47
CA ARG A 33 -21.98 10.07 -5.74
C ARG A 33 -21.52 11.48 -6.07
N ILE A 34 -22.38 12.48 -5.86
CA ILE A 34 -22.02 13.90 -6.06
C ILE A 34 -20.90 14.29 -5.07
N LEU A 35 -21.03 13.90 -3.80
CA LEU A 35 -20.02 14.16 -2.78
C LEU A 35 -18.68 13.49 -3.11
N TYR A 36 -18.71 12.24 -3.56
CA TYR A 36 -17.53 11.50 -4.02
C TYR A 36 -16.86 12.18 -5.22
N GLN A 37 -17.63 12.58 -6.23
CA GLN A 37 -17.10 13.32 -7.39
C GLN A 37 -16.49 14.66 -6.99
N GLY A 38 -17.12 15.39 -6.06
CA GLY A 38 -16.56 16.62 -5.49
C GLY A 38 -15.24 16.36 -4.75
N THR A 39 -15.20 15.31 -3.93
CA THR A 39 -13.99 14.90 -3.18
C THR A 39 -12.86 14.52 -4.12
N LEU A 40 -13.14 13.80 -5.22
CA LEU A 40 -12.15 13.49 -6.26
C LEU A 40 -11.59 14.75 -6.92
N ARG A 41 -12.42 15.75 -7.23
CA ARG A 41 -11.95 17.02 -7.81
C ARG A 41 -11.00 17.75 -6.85
N VAL A 42 -11.36 17.81 -5.56
CA VAL A 42 -10.49 18.39 -4.53
C VAL A 42 -9.17 17.62 -4.45
N LEU A 43 -9.21 16.28 -4.41
CA LEU A 43 -8.00 15.43 -4.44
C LEU A 43 -7.11 15.70 -5.65
N LEU A 44 -7.69 15.86 -6.84
CA LEU A 44 -6.95 16.14 -8.06
C LEU A 44 -6.29 17.52 -8.05
N VAL A 45 -6.99 18.55 -7.55
CA VAL A 45 -6.43 19.89 -7.36
C VAL A 45 -5.29 19.85 -6.33
N LEU A 46 -5.49 19.19 -5.19
CA LEU A 46 -4.46 19.02 -4.18
C LEU A 46 -3.25 18.26 -4.72
N LEU A 47 -3.47 17.25 -5.57
CA LEU A 47 -2.39 16.48 -6.18
C LEU A 47 -1.56 17.30 -7.17
N HIS A 48 -2.21 18.20 -7.92
CA HIS A 48 -1.54 19.05 -8.89
C HIS A 48 -0.84 20.26 -8.24
N ASP A 49 -1.56 21.00 -7.39
CA ASP A 49 -1.09 22.28 -6.86
C ASP A 49 -0.34 22.14 -5.52
N PHE A 50 -0.62 21.09 -4.73
CA PHE A 50 -0.09 20.92 -3.36
C PHE A 50 0.33 19.47 -3.03
N PRO A 51 1.20 18.84 -3.82
CA PRO A 51 1.60 17.43 -3.60
C PRO A 51 2.24 17.18 -2.23
N GLU A 52 2.91 18.19 -1.66
CA GLU A 52 3.49 18.13 -0.31
C GLU A 52 2.44 17.95 0.79
N LEU A 53 1.21 18.47 0.60
CA LEU A 53 0.14 18.32 1.58
C LEU A 53 -0.33 16.86 1.64
N LEU A 54 -0.44 16.20 0.48
CA LEU A 54 -0.77 14.78 0.39
C LEU A 54 0.34 13.90 0.95
N GLN A 55 1.60 14.28 0.71
CA GLN A 55 2.74 13.62 1.35
C GLN A 55 2.66 13.77 2.87
N LYS A 56 2.39 14.97 3.40
CA LYS A 56 2.22 15.21 4.84
C LYS A 56 1.02 14.46 5.41
N LEU A 57 -0.11 14.36 4.69
CA LEU A 57 -1.27 13.55 5.08
C LEU A 57 -0.89 12.08 5.21
N TYR A 58 -0.11 11.56 4.27
CA TYR A 58 0.41 10.21 4.35
C TYR A 58 1.34 10.05 5.56
N LEU A 59 2.32 10.94 5.70
CA LEU A 59 3.32 10.89 6.78
C LEU A 59 2.70 11.10 8.17
N ALA A 60 1.61 11.87 8.28
CA ALA A 60 0.90 12.09 9.53
C ALA A 60 0.21 10.82 10.07
N ASN A 61 -0.08 9.87 9.18
CA ASN A 61 -0.56 8.54 9.55
C ASN A 61 0.60 7.58 9.90
N GLU A 62 1.86 8.01 9.75
CA GLU A 62 3.00 7.22 10.22
C GLU A 62 3.07 7.28 11.76
N PRO A 63 3.33 6.15 12.43
CA PRO A 63 3.52 6.15 13.88
C PRO A 63 4.72 7.02 14.22
N LYS A 64 4.47 8.13 14.93
CA LYS A 64 5.54 9.03 15.42
C LYS A 64 6.52 8.21 16.26
N THR A 65 7.73 8.05 15.75
CA THR A 65 8.81 7.32 16.40
C THR A 65 9.35 8.10 17.60
N THR A 66 8.68 8.01 18.75
CA THR A 66 9.29 8.23 20.07
C THR A 66 8.61 7.31 21.08
N PRO A 67 9.31 6.29 21.63
CA PRO A 67 8.74 5.44 22.65
C PRO A 67 8.67 6.22 23.96
N THR A 68 7.46 6.63 24.35
CA THR A 68 7.16 6.96 25.74
C THR A 68 6.34 5.78 26.28
N PRO A 69 6.78 5.08 27.32
CA PRO A 69 6.03 3.95 27.86
C PRO A 69 4.91 4.50 28.72
N THR A 70 3.69 4.54 28.18
CA THR A 70 2.49 4.79 28.99
C THR A 70 1.50 3.66 28.77
N ASN A 71 1.52 2.75 29.75
CA ASN A 71 0.45 1.79 30.00
C ASN A 71 -0.88 2.53 30.05
N SER A 72 -1.82 2.16 29.17
CA SER A 72 -3.24 2.34 29.45
C SER A 72 -4.05 1.27 28.74
N ASN A 73 -4.37 0.24 29.52
CA ASN A 73 -5.54 -0.58 29.29
C ASN A 73 -6.76 0.35 29.31
N THR A 74 -7.41 0.54 28.17
CA THR A 74 -8.78 1.03 28.15
C THR A 74 -9.54 0.34 27.02
N SER A 75 -10.51 -0.48 27.43
CA SER A 75 -11.45 -1.21 26.58
C SER A 75 -12.44 -0.26 25.87
N PRO A 76 -13.13 -0.74 24.82
CA PRO A 76 -13.48 0.05 23.65
C PRO A 76 -14.85 0.72 23.77
N ALA A 77 -14.94 1.98 23.33
CA ALA A 77 -16.21 2.60 23.01
C ALA A 77 -16.62 2.18 21.58
N SER A 78 -17.78 1.54 21.54
CA SER A 78 -18.51 1.05 20.38
C SER A 78 -18.64 2.05 19.23
N ASN A 79 -18.46 1.56 17.99
CA ASN A 79 -19.32 1.92 16.86
C ASN A 79 -19.34 0.79 15.83
N LEU A 80 -20.53 0.50 15.34
CA LEU A 80 -20.96 -0.62 14.50
C LEU A 80 -20.28 -0.57 13.12
N THR A 81 -19.01 -0.96 13.05
CA THR A 81 -18.28 -1.13 11.79
C THR A 81 -18.13 -2.63 11.55
N ALA A 82 -18.36 -3.10 10.32
CA ALA A 82 -18.10 -4.48 9.94
C ALA A 82 -16.65 -4.82 10.35
N LYS A 83 -16.48 -5.55 11.46
CA LYS A 83 -15.18 -5.73 12.08
C LYS A 83 -14.37 -6.62 11.15
N THR A 84 -13.41 -6.04 10.42
CA THR A 84 -12.42 -6.85 9.71
C THR A 84 -11.75 -7.74 10.75
N LYS A 85 -11.58 -9.02 10.43
CA LYS A 85 -10.85 -9.98 11.28
C LYS A 85 -9.48 -9.44 11.73
N TYR A 86 -8.90 -8.57 10.90
CA TYR A 86 -7.61 -7.95 11.11
C TYR A 86 -7.72 -6.47 11.51
N ASN A 87 -6.83 -6.05 12.41
CA ASN A 87 -6.59 -4.65 12.74
C ASN A 87 -5.69 -4.05 11.64
N ILE A 88 -6.29 -3.38 10.66
CA ILE A 88 -5.60 -2.81 9.49
C ILE A 88 -4.54 -1.77 9.92
N PRO A 89 -4.83 -0.80 10.82
CA PRO A 89 -3.81 0.14 11.31
C PRO A 89 -2.56 -0.54 11.89
N LEU A 90 -2.74 -1.65 12.61
CA LEU A 90 -1.63 -2.42 13.16
C LEU A 90 -0.78 -3.06 12.05
N ILE A 91 -1.41 -3.66 11.04
CA ILE A 91 -0.69 -4.24 9.89
C ILE A 91 0.13 -3.16 9.18
N ASN A 92 -0.48 -2.01 8.89
CA ASN A 92 0.21 -0.88 8.26
C ASN A 92 1.43 -0.43 9.09
N SER A 93 1.23 -0.31 10.41
CA SER A 93 2.29 0.11 11.34
C SER A 93 3.44 -0.90 11.42
N ILE A 94 3.16 -2.21 11.45
CA ILE A 94 4.18 -3.25 11.46
C ILE A 94 4.99 -3.23 10.16
N VAL A 95 4.32 -3.15 9.01
CA VAL A 95 4.98 -3.12 7.70
C VAL A 95 5.95 -1.96 7.61
N LEU A 96 5.47 -0.75 7.92
CA LEU A 96 6.27 0.45 7.88
C LEU A 96 7.42 0.42 8.90
N PHE A 97 7.15 0.02 10.14
CA PHE A 97 8.16 -0.05 11.19
C PHE A 97 9.30 -1.02 10.86
N VAL A 98 8.96 -2.24 10.42
CA VAL A 98 9.96 -3.24 10.01
C VAL A 98 10.78 -2.73 8.83
N GLY A 99 10.14 -2.11 7.84
CA GLY A 99 10.84 -1.53 6.69
C GLY A 99 11.77 -0.39 7.08
N ILE A 100 11.33 0.56 7.90
CA ILE A 100 12.17 1.67 8.38
C ILE A 100 13.37 1.14 9.15
N ARG A 101 13.17 0.18 10.06
CA ARG A 101 14.27 -0.42 10.83
C ARG A 101 15.29 -1.10 9.92
N ALA A 102 14.83 -1.88 8.95
CA ALA A 102 15.71 -2.51 7.98
C ALA A 102 16.49 -1.49 7.13
N ILE A 103 15.86 -0.39 6.73
CA ILE A 103 16.52 0.68 5.97
C ILE A 103 17.59 1.38 6.82
N ILE A 104 17.26 1.75 8.07
CA ILE A 104 18.22 2.42 8.98
C ILE A 104 19.42 1.51 9.25
N GLU A 105 19.17 0.24 9.55
CA GLU A 105 20.22 -0.74 9.86
C GLU A 105 21.06 -1.10 8.62
N SER A 106 20.49 -1.01 7.42
CA SER A 106 21.23 -1.13 6.16
C SER A 106 22.20 0.05 5.91
N GLY A 107 22.02 1.19 6.60
CA GLY A 107 22.94 2.32 6.57
C GLY A 107 24.18 2.14 7.45
N THR A 108 24.15 1.20 8.39
CA THR A 108 25.21 0.92 9.37
C THR A 108 25.98 -0.36 9.01
N GLU A 109 27.15 -0.59 9.64
CA GLU A 109 28.02 -1.75 9.37
C GLU A 109 27.35 -3.13 9.55
N SER A 110 26.16 -3.18 10.18
CA SER A 110 25.35 -4.37 10.49
C SER A 110 24.47 -4.90 9.32
N ARG A 111 24.88 -4.70 8.05
CA ARG A 111 24.06 -4.99 6.85
C ARG A 111 23.67 -6.46 6.69
N GLU A 112 24.55 -7.38 7.03
CA GLU A 112 24.41 -8.81 6.68
C GLU A 112 23.31 -9.53 7.46
N VAL A 113 22.93 -9.03 8.64
CA VAL A 113 21.97 -9.70 9.54
C VAL A 113 20.57 -9.08 9.47
N SER A 114 20.47 -7.76 9.31
CA SER A 114 19.20 -7.03 9.41
C SER A 114 18.26 -7.24 8.21
N ILE A 115 18.80 -7.21 6.98
CA ILE A 115 18.00 -7.38 5.76
C ILE A 115 17.36 -8.78 5.71
N PRO A 116 18.09 -9.88 5.96
CA PRO A 116 17.49 -11.22 6.04
C PRO A 116 16.44 -11.35 7.15
N ALA A 117 16.67 -10.74 8.32
CA ALA A 117 15.72 -10.77 9.43
C ALA A 117 14.39 -10.11 9.06
N ALA A 118 14.42 -8.88 8.53
CA ALA A 118 13.21 -8.19 8.09
C ALA A 118 12.50 -8.93 6.95
N MET A 119 13.24 -9.46 5.99
CA MET A 119 12.70 -10.29 4.90
C MET A 119 12.03 -11.57 5.43
N SER A 120 12.59 -12.19 6.46
CA SER A 120 12.01 -13.37 7.11
C SER A 120 10.68 -13.07 7.77
N ILE A 121 10.52 -11.88 8.38
CA ILE A 121 9.26 -11.44 8.98
C ILE A 121 8.19 -11.31 7.89
N PHE A 122 8.50 -10.63 6.79
CA PHE A 122 7.56 -10.49 5.68
C PHE A 122 7.19 -11.84 5.06
N ARG A 123 8.16 -12.74 4.90
CA ARG A 123 7.91 -14.11 4.42
C ARG A 123 6.99 -14.88 5.37
N TYR A 124 7.28 -14.82 6.68
CA TYR A 124 6.46 -15.48 7.70
C TYR A 124 5.02 -14.96 7.66
N LEU A 125 4.82 -13.65 7.59
CA LEU A 125 3.49 -13.05 7.49
C LEU A 125 2.79 -13.47 6.19
N ALA A 126 3.49 -13.47 5.06
CA ALA A 126 2.93 -13.88 3.78
C ALA A 126 2.45 -15.34 3.80
N VAL A 127 3.23 -16.27 4.39
CA VAL A 127 2.87 -17.70 4.41
C VAL A 127 1.78 -18.02 5.44
N ASN A 128 1.81 -17.40 6.62
CA ASN A 128 0.95 -17.77 7.75
C ASN A 128 -0.37 -17.00 7.82
N LEU A 129 -0.48 -15.84 7.16
CA LEU A 129 -1.76 -15.14 7.08
C LEU A 129 -2.71 -15.83 6.10
N ASP A 130 -4.00 -15.75 6.40
CA ASP A 130 -5.05 -16.16 5.48
C ASP A 130 -5.15 -15.20 4.28
N VAL A 131 -6.01 -15.55 3.31
CA VAL A 131 -6.24 -14.78 2.08
C VAL A 131 -6.53 -13.29 2.38
N SER A 132 -7.32 -13.01 3.41
CA SER A 132 -7.70 -11.65 3.81
C SER A 132 -6.54 -10.90 4.49
N GLY A 133 -5.80 -11.55 5.39
CA GLY A 133 -4.63 -10.96 6.03
C GLY A 133 -3.52 -10.64 5.02
N ARG A 134 -3.27 -11.56 4.08
CA ARG A 134 -2.32 -11.34 2.98
C ARG A 134 -2.72 -10.15 2.11
N TYR A 135 -4.00 -9.99 1.81
CA TYR A 135 -4.49 -8.84 1.06
C TYR A 135 -4.14 -7.52 1.76
N PHE A 136 -4.37 -7.41 3.06
CA PHE A 136 -4.00 -6.20 3.82
C PHE A 136 -2.48 -6.01 3.90
N LEU A 137 -1.71 -7.08 4.09
CA LEU A 137 -0.25 -7.04 4.10
C LEU A 137 0.32 -6.50 2.77
N PHE A 138 -0.09 -7.06 1.63
CA PHE A 138 0.40 -6.63 0.33
C PHE A 138 -0.08 -5.23 -0.02
N ASN A 139 -1.29 -4.83 0.38
CA ASN A 139 -1.75 -3.45 0.25
C ASN A 139 -0.89 -2.48 1.08
N ALA A 140 -0.55 -2.85 2.32
CA ALA A 140 0.34 -2.04 3.16
C ALA A 140 1.72 -1.87 2.51
N ILE A 141 2.32 -2.95 1.98
CA ILE A 141 3.60 -2.87 1.24
C ILE A 141 3.47 -1.99 -0.01
N CYS A 142 2.39 -2.16 -0.78
CA CYS A 142 2.18 -1.39 -2.01
C CYS A 142 1.91 0.09 -1.75
N ASN A 143 1.41 0.47 -0.56
CA ASN A 143 1.26 1.88 -0.18
C ASN A 143 2.60 2.62 -0.10
N GLU A 144 3.70 1.89 0.07
CA GLU A 144 5.05 2.45 0.15
C GLU A 144 5.70 2.63 -1.23
N LEU A 145 5.06 2.13 -2.30
CA LEU A 145 5.52 2.24 -3.69
C LEU A 145 5.07 3.56 -4.31
N ARG A 146 5.78 4.65 -3.98
CA ARG A 146 5.38 6.03 -4.26
C ARG A 146 6.22 6.66 -5.37
N PHE A 147 7.08 7.61 -5.03
CA PHE A 147 8.06 8.25 -5.92
C PHE A 147 9.48 7.72 -5.59
N PRO A 148 10.52 8.03 -6.38
CA PRO A 148 11.88 7.56 -6.09
C PRO A 148 12.36 7.98 -4.69
N ASN A 149 12.49 7.01 -3.78
CA ASN A 149 13.03 7.17 -2.43
C ASN A 149 13.47 5.79 -1.87
N ASN A 150 14.17 5.78 -0.72
CA ASN A 150 14.69 4.56 -0.11
C ASN A 150 13.61 3.57 0.34
N HIS A 151 12.46 4.05 0.81
CA HIS A 151 11.34 3.19 1.22
C HIS A 151 10.75 2.47 0.00
N THR A 152 10.44 3.23 -1.06
CA THR A 152 9.92 2.69 -2.31
C THR A 152 10.88 1.67 -2.91
N HIS A 153 12.18 1.92 -2.90
CA HIS A 153 13.17 0.94 -3.33
C HIS A 153 13.14 -0.32 -2.46
N TYR A 154 13.21 -0.18 -1.13
CA TYR A 154 13.19 -1.31 -0.20
C TYR A 154 11.93 -2.17 -0.34
N PHE A 155 10.74 -1.55 -0.30
CA PHE A 155 9.47 -2.28 -0.41
C PHE A 155 9.23 -2.86 -1.80
N SER A 156 9.77 -2.25 -2.86
CA SER A 156 9.83 -2.87 -4.19
C SER A 156 10.63 -4.19 -4.14
N CYS A 157 11.81 -4.17 -3.52
CA CYS A 157 12.62 -5.37 -3.33
C CYS A 157 11.92 -6.43 -2.47
N VAL A 158 11.23 -6.03 -1.38
CA VAL A 158 10.44 -6.95 -0.55
C VAL A 158 9.38 -7.66 -1.38
N LEU A 159 8.62 -6.93 -2.19
CA LEU A 159 7.53 -7.51 -2.98
C LEU A 159 8.06 -8.49 -4.04
N LEU A 160 9.14 -8.12 -4.73
CA LEU A 160 9.80 -8.97 -5.72
C LEU A 160 10.46 -10.20 -5.09
N TYR A 161 11.05 -10.05 -3.90
CA TYR A 161 11.59 -11.15 -3.11
C TYR A 161 10.50 -12.14 -2.71
N LEU A 162 9.38 -11.66 -2.16
CA LEU A 162 8.26 -12.51 -1.78
C LEU A 162 7.69 -13.27 -2.98
N PHE A 163 7.61 -12.63 -4.15
CA PHE A 163 7.16 -13.29 -5.38
C PHE A 163 8.10 -14.41 -5.81
N ALA A 164 9.42 -14.18 -5.74
CA ALA A 164 10.42 -15.15 -6.16
C ALA A 164 10.60 -16.32 -5.17
N GLU A 165 10.60 -16.02 -3.88
CA GLU A 165 10.96 -16.97 -2.83
C GLU A 165 9.78 -17.88 -2.43
N VAL A 166 8.55 -17.38 -2.50
CA VAL A 166 7.38 -18.14 -2.05
C VAL A 166 6.83 -18.98 -3.21
N SER A 167 6.96 -20.31 -3.10
CA SER A 167 6.54 -21.25 -4.14
C SER A 167 5.02 -21.40 -4.30
N GLN A 168 4.21 -20.80 -3.42
CA GLN A 168 2.75 -20.88 -3.48
C GLN A 168 2.21 -19.92 -4.54
N GLU A 169 1.62 -20.47 -5.60
CA GLU A 169 1.07 -19.69 -6.71
C GLU A 169 -0.05 -18.74 -6.27
N ILE A 170 -0.83 -19.12 -5.26
CA ILE A 170 -1.88 -18.26 -4.66
C ILE A 170 -1.30 -16.93 -4.16
N ILE A 171 -0.10 -16.95 -3.58
CA ILE A 171 0.54 -15.75 -3.05
C ILE A 171 1.06 -14.87 -4.19
N GLN A 172 1.62 -15.48 -5.23
CA GLN A 172 2.08 -14.79 -6.45
C GLN A 172 0.91 -14.11 -7.19
N GLU A 173 -0.21 -14.81 -7.31
CA GLU A 173 -1.45 -14.28 -7.87
C GLU A 173 -1.96 -13.11 -7.03
N GLN A 174 -1.98 -13.23 -5.70
CA GLN A 174 -2.42 -12.13 -4.82
C GLN A 174 -1.53 -10.89 -4.92
N ILE A 175 -0.20 -11.06 -4.97
CA ILE A 175 0.73 -9.93 -5.19
C ILE A 175 0.41 -9.25 -6.53
N THR A 176 0.28 -10.05 -7.59
CA THR A 176 -0.06 -9.56 -8.94
C THR A 176 -1.39 -8.82 -8.94
N ARG A 177 -2.41 -9.39 -8.30
CA ARG A 177 -3.75 -8.81 -8.19
C ARG A 177 -3.73 -7.47 -7.45
N VAL A 178 -3.02 -7.35 -6.33
CA VAL A 178 -2.93 -6.08 -5.59
C VAL A 178 -2.24 -4.99 -6.41
N LEU A 179 -1.19 -5.34 -7.16
CA LEU A 179 -0.54 -4.40 -8.10
C LEU A 179 -1.51 -3.99 -9.23
N MET A 180 -2.17 -4.98 -9.85
CA MET A 180 -3.11 -4.78 -10.94
C MET A 180 -4.32 -3.93 -10.55
N GLU A 181 -4.95 -4.20 -9.40
CA GLU A 181 -6.09 -3.43 -8.87
C GLU A 181 -5.78 -1.93 -8.78
N ARG A 182 -4.51 -1.57 -8.53
CA ARG A 182 -4.04 -0.17 -8.44
C ARG A 182 -3.66 0.42 -9.79
N LEU A 183 -3.37 -0.41 -10.79
CA LEU A 183 -2.95 0.02 -12.13
C LEU A 183 -4.12 0.10 -13.12
N THR A 184 -5.18 -0.69 -12.93
CA THR A 184 -6.38 -0.65 -13.79
C THR A 184 -7.19 0.64 -13.64
N VAL A 185 -7.04 1.34 -12.53
CA VAL A 185 -7.69 2.63 -12.28
C VAL A 185 -7.11 3.72 -13.19
N HIS A 186 -7.90 4.76 -13.47
CA HIS A 186 -7.44 5.91 -14.24
C HIS A 186 -6.19 6.56 -13.61
N ARG A 187 -5.31 7.05 -14.49
CA ARG A 187 -4.10 7.81 -14.14
C ARG A 187 -4.43 9.02 -13.25
N PRO A 188 -3.49 9.50 -12.41
CA PRO A 188 -2.07 9.14 -12.36
C PRO A 188 -1.76 7.91 -11.49
N HIS A 189 -0.76 7.14 -11.89
CA HIS A 189 -0.25 5.98 -11.14
C HIS A 189 1.03 6.34 -10.38
N PRO A 190 1.25 5.80 -9.17
CA PRO A 190 2.53 5.96 -8.46
C PRO A 190 3.70 5.39 -9.26
N TRP A 191 4.82 6.12 -9.31
CA TRP A 191 6.01 5.73 -10.07
C TRP A 191 6.57 4.37 -9.60
N GLY A 192 6.72 4.19 -8.29
CA GLY A 192 7.26 2.97 -7.70
C GLY A 192 6.41 1.75 -8.04
N LEU A 193 5.08 1.90 -8.00
CA LEU A 193 4.14 0.85 -8.34
C LEU A 193 4.33 0.37 -9.79
N LEU A 194 4.46 1.32 -10.73
CA LEU A 194 4.74 1.00 -12.13
C LEU A 194 6.09 0.29 -12.27
N ILE A 195 7.17 0.83 -11.69
CA ILE A 195 8.50 0.24 -11.82
C ILE A 195 8.55 -1.18 -11.25
N THR A 196 7.98 -1.42 -10.07
CA THR A 196 7.93 -2.76 -9.47
C THR A 196 7.16 -3.73 -10.36
N PHE A 197 6.03 -3.31 -10.93
CA PHE A 197 5.23 -4.17 -11.82
C PHE A 197 5.97 -4.46 -13.14
N ILE A 198 6.64 -3.47 -13.70
CA ILE A 198 7.45 -3.62 -14.93
C ILE A 198 8.61 -4.60 -14.70
N GLU A 199 9.32 -4.45 -13.59
CA GLU A 199 10.42 -5.34 -13.21
C GLU A 199 9.93 -6.80 -13.06
N LEU A 200 8.78 -7.00 -12.40
CA LEU A 200 8.16 -8.31 -12.23
C LEU A 200 7.86 -8.98 -13.58
N MET A 201 7.36 -8.21 -14.55
CA MET A 201 6.95 -8.72 -15.86
C MET A 201 8.10 -8.92 -16.84
N LYS A 202 9.12 -8.05 -16.80
CA LYS A 202 10.22 -8.06 -17.77
C LYS A 202 11.39 -8.94 -17.34
N ASN A 203 11.66 -9.04 -16.04
CA ASN A 203 12.81 -9.80 -15.58
C ASN A 203 12.53 -11.32 -15.67
N PRO A 204 13.31 -12.08 -16.48
CA PRO A 204 13.08 -13.50 -16.69
C PRO A 204 13.22 -14.33 -15.39
N ARG A 205 13.90 -13.80 -14.37
CA ARG A 205 14.06 -14.46 -13.07
C ARG A 205 12.72 -14.86 -12.44
N TYR A 206 11.68 -14.07 -12.63
CA TYR A 206 10.38 -14.31 -12.00
C TYR A 206 9.49 -15.27 -12.79
N ASN A 207 9.83 -15.55 -14.06
CA ASN A 207 9.05 -16.41 -14.95
C ASN A 207 7.55 -16.04 -14.95
N PHE A 208 7.23 -14.74 -14.90
CA PHE A 208 5.88 -14.24 -14.68
C PHE A 208 4.88 -14.77 -15.72
N TRP A 209 5.22 -14.69 -17.00
CA TRP A 209 4.36 -15.10 -18.12
C TRP A 209 4.16 -16.61 -18.25
N THR A 210 4.98 -17.43 -17.57
CA THR A 210 4.83 -18.89 -17.63
C THR A 210 3.82 -19.41 -16.60
N ARG A 211 3.45 -18.59 -15.60
CA ARG A 211 2.49 -18.93 -14.54
C ARG A 211 1.09 -19.16 -15.10
N SER A 212 0.26 -19.93 -14.38
CA SER A 212 -1.07 -20.31 -14.87
C SER A 212 -2.05 -19.13 -14.83
N PHE A 213 -1.99 -18.29 -13.78
CA PHE A 213 -2.91 -17.16 -13.59
C PHE A 213 -2.73 -16.03 -14.61
N THR A 214 -1.55 -15.90 -15.24
CA THR A 214 -1.29 -14.81 -16.21
C THR A 214 -1.98 -15.05 -17.56
N LYS A 215 -2.24 -16.31 -17.93
CA LYS A 215 -2.88 -16.70 -19.19
C LYS A 215 -4.39 -16.48 -19.20
N CYS A 216 -5.00 -16.38 -18.02
CA CYS A 216 -6.45 -16.27 -17.86
C CYS A 216 -6.95 -14.82 -17.77
N ALA A 217 -6.05 -13.83 -17.79
CA ALA A 217 -6.38 -12.43 -17.51
C ALA A 217 -6.00 -11.50 -18.68
N PRO A 218 -6.92 -11.27 -19.66
CA PRO A 218 -6.67 -10.36 -20.79
C PRO A 218 -6.43 -8.90 -20.33
N GLU A 219 -6.81 -8.57 -19.10
CA GLU A 219 -6.57 -7.27 -18.46
C GLU A 219 -5.09 -7.00 -18.21
N ILE A 220 -4.29 -8.04 -17.90
CA ILE A 220 -2.83 -7.91 -17.71
C ILE A 220 -2.16 -7.47 -19.02
N GLU A 221 -2.60 -8.05 -20.15
CA GLU A 221 -2.11 -7.72 -21.48
C GLU A 221 -2.53 -6.31 -21.93
N ARG A 222 -3.76 -5.89 -21.60
CA ARG A 222 -4.24 -4.53 -21.87
C ARG A 222 -3.46 -3.48 -21.07
N LEU A 223 -3.16 -3.76 -19.80
CA LEU A 223 -2.35 -2.86 -18.97
C LEU A 223 -0.94 -2.73 -19.53
N PHE A 224 -0.34 -3.81 -20.02
CA PHE A 224 0.94 -3.78 -20.72
C PHE A 224 0.93 -2.84 -21.94
N CYS A 225 -0.15 -2.90 -22.72
CA CYS A 225 -0.35 -1.97 -23.85
C CYS A 225 -0.54 -0.52 -23.39
N GLN A 226 -1.30 -0.28 -22.30
CA GLN A 226 -1.58 1.06 -21.77
C GLN A 226 -0.39 1.74 -21.10
N VAL A 227 0.53 0.97 -20.50
CA VAL A 227 1.75 1.51 -19.88
C VAL A 227 2.82 1.84 -20.93
N GLY A 228 2.54 1.61 -22.23
CA GLY A 228 3.42 2.01 -23.33
C GLY A 228 4.66 1.13 -23.47
N LEU A 229 4.62 -0.10 -22.95
CA LEU A 229 5.73 -1.04 -22.96
C LEU A 229 5.59 -2.09 -24.05
N LYS A 230 5.14 -1.72 -25.26
CA LYS A 230 5.44 -2.57 -26.41
C LYS A 230 6.89 -2.32 -26.81
N SER A 231 7.74 -3.32 -26.57
CA SER A 231 8.95 -3.55 -27.38
C SER A 231 8.53 -3.92 -28.79
#